data_AF-A0A9P0HH94-F1
#
_entry.id   AF-A0A9P0HH94-F1
#
_cell.length_a   1.000
_cell.length_b   1.000
_cell.length_c   1.000
_cell.angle_alpha   90.00
_cell.angle_beta   90.00
_cell.angle_gamma   90.00
#
_symmetry.space_group_name_H-M   'P 1'
#
loop_
_entity.id
_entity.type
_entity.pdbx_description
1 polymer ?
#
loop_
_entity_poly.entity_id
_entity_poly.type
_entity_poly.pdbx_seq_one_letter_code
_entity_poly.pdbx_strand_id
1 'polypeptide(L)'
;MASRKMFNKFVFGGRVGWFLPTRSLKSFPPPPNYGNIEIPEKGKPRFVEKVPQPWGNVKMPKMTKNLKFMRGPEEIHNSLIHKQYGIIALGGGRLKFGHFEMMRLTIGRKMDPSRMFTMWRVDPPWQPVTRKGQGQRMGGGKGAIDHYVTPVKAGRVIIEVAGKCEFNEVKGFLEIVANNLPFKAMVVSQEIMEKQKKLEEAKEKANTNPYTFEFIIKNNMGDCHRWIKRIDHFHFGKYV
;
A
#
# COMPACT_ATOMS: atom_id res chain seq x y z
N MET A 1 -1.30 -41.81 -46.62
CA MET A 1 -0.41 -42.85 -46.07
C MET A 1 0.91 -42.19 -45.70
N ALA A 2 1.30 -42.26 -44.41
CA ALA A 2 2.61 -41.92 -43.82
C ALA A 2 3.15 -40.48 -44.05
N SER A 3 3.82 -39.78 -43.14
CA SER A 3 4.59 -40.20 -41.98
C SER A 3 4.68 -39.03 -40.99
N ARG A 4 4.50 -39.33 -39.70
CA ARG A 4 5.00 -38.50 -38.61
C ARG A 4 6.52 -38.37 -38.76
N LYS A 5 7.08 -37.17 -38.55
CA LYS A 5 8.36 -37.02 -37.87
C LYS A 5 8.25 -35.87 -36.88
N MET A 6 8.33 -36.24 -35.60
CA MET A 6 8.64 -35.35 -34.50
C MET A 6 9.94 -34.62 -34.80
N PHE A 7 9.97 -33.31 -34.62
CA PHE A 7 11.15 -32.66 -34.06
C PHE A 7 10.69 -31.69 -32.99
N ASN A 8 10.82 -32.17 -31.75
CA ASN A 8 10.75 -31.40 -30.54
C ASN A 8 12.11 -30.71 -30.37
N LYS A 9 12.14 -29.37 -30.27
CA LYS A 9 13.11 -28.63 -29.44
C LYS A 9 12.72 -27.15 -29.40
N PHE A 10 12.01 -26.80 -28.33
CA PHE A 10 12.00 -25.47 -27.74
C PHE A 10 13.43 -25.01 -27.50
N VAL A 11 13.78 -23.82 -28.02
CA VAL A 11 14.85 -22.99 -27.46
C VAL A 11 14.28 -21.58 -27.37
N PHE A 12 14.04 -21.14 -26.14
CA PHE A 12 13.74 -19.76 -25.78
C PHE A 12 14.89 -18.86 -26.23
N GLY A 13 14.59 -17.78 -26.94
CA GLY A 13 15.58 -16.75 -27.27
C GLY A 13 14.88 -15.55 -27.89
N GLY A 14 14.80 -14.46 -27.12
CA GLY A 14 14.12 -13.23 -27.50
C GLY A 14 14.56 -12.72 -28.87
N ARG A 15 13.58 -12.28 -29.67
CA ARG A 15 13.78 -11.32 -30.74
C ARG A 15 12.45 -10.65 -31.05
N VAL A 16 12.50 -9.34 -31.18
CA VAL A 16 11.42 -8.44 -31.58
C VAL A 16 10.94 -8.91 -32.97
N GLY A 17 9.81 -9.60 -33.01
CA GLY A 17 9.26 -10.17 -34.25
C GLY A 17 8.00 -9.41 -34.65
N TRP A 18 8.01 -8.84 -35.85
CA TRP A 18 6.82 -8.31 -36.51
C TRP A 18 5.72 -9.38 -36.47
N PHE A 19 4.57 -9.05 -35.87
CA PHE A 19 3.40 -9.92 -35.85
C PHE A 19 2.92 -10.13 -37.29
N LEU A 20 3.31 -11.24 -37.92
CA LEU A 20 2.59 -11.79 -39.05
C LEU A 20 1.20 -12.19 -38.54
N PRO A 21 0.10 -11.63 -39.07
CA PRO A 21 -1.24 -12.05 -38.69
C PRO A 21 -1.50 -13.43 -39.29
N THR A 22 -1.06 -14.49 -38.61
CA THR A 22 -1.54 -15.83 -38.91
C THR A 22 -3.03 -15.86 -38.58
N ARG A 23 -3.85 -16.34 -39.52
CA ARG A 23 -5.30 -16.57 -39.40
C ARG A 23 -5.56 -17.68 -38.37
N SER A 24 -5.15 -17.49 -37.12
CA SER A 24 -5.40 -18.39 -36.00
C SER A 24 -6.77 -18.10 -35.41
N LEU A 25 -7.50 -19.14 -35.01
CA LEU A 25 -8.70 -19.00 -34.19
C LEU A 25 -8.37 -18.15 -32.96
N LYS A 26 -9.12 -17.07 -32.74
CA LYS A 26 -8.98 -16.25 -31.53
C LYS A 26 -9.37 -17.11 -30.33
N SER A 27 -8.41 -17.43 -29.47
CA SER A 27 -8.70 -18.07 -28.18
C SER A 27 -9.14 -16.97 -27.21
N PHE A 28 -10.44 -16.95 -26.89
CA PHE A 28 -10.98 -16.06 -25.87
C PHE A 28 -10.95 -16.81 -24.54
N PRO A 29 -10.24 -16.31 -23.51
CA PRO A 29 -10.36 -16.88 -22.18
C PRO A 29 -11.81 -16.73 -21.69
N PRO A 30 -12.32 -17.68 -20.89
CA PRO A 30 -13.62 -17.51 -20.25
C PRO A 30 -13.61 -16.24 -19.39
N PRO A 31 -14.74 -15.52 -19.29
CA PRO A 31 -14.82 -14.33 -18.46
C PRO A 31 -14.58 -14.68 -16.97
N PRO A 32 -13.99 -13.76 -16.19
CA PRO A 32 -13.80 -13.97 -14.76
C PRO A 32 -15.13 -14.15 -14.04
N ASN A 33 -15.18 -15.13 -13.12
CA ASN A 33 -16.37 -15.42 -12.33
C ASN A 33 -16.39 -14.58 -11.04
N TYR A 34 -17.48 -13.85 -10.82
CA TYR A 34 -17.68 -13.00 -9.65
C TYR A 34 -18.81 -13.48 -8.72
N GLY A 35 -19.27 -14.73 -8.86
CA GLY A 35 -20.43 -15.26 -8.13
C GLY A 35 -20.31 -15.24 -6.60
N ASN A 36 -19.08 -15.25 -6.08
CA ASN A 36 -18.83 -15.30 -4.63
C ASN A 36 -18.79 -13.91 -3.97
N ILE A 37 -18.99 -12.82 -4.72
CA ILE A 37 -18.81 -11.46 -4.22
C ILE A 37 -20.18 -10.82 -3.96
N GLU A 38 -20.49 -10.65 -2.68
CA GLU A 38 -21.65 -9.91 -2.22
C GLU A 38 -21.32 -8.41 -2.19
N ILE A 39 -22.21 -7.59 -2.77
CA ILE A 39 -22.04 -6.14 -2.82
C ILE A 39 -22.89 -5.54 -1.69
N PRO A 40 -22.30 -4.76 -0.77
CA PRO A 40 -23.05 -4.09 0.27
C PRO A 40 -23.90 -2.95 -0.32
N GLU A 41 -25.01 -2.61 0.35
CA GLU A 41 -25.90 -1.52 -0.09
C GLU A 41 -25.16 -0.17 -0.25
N LYS A 42 -24.16 0.08 0.60
CA LYS A 42 -23.35 1.31 0.58
C LYS A 42 -21.95 1.03 0.04
N GLY A 43 -21.79 1.13 -1.28
CA GLY A 43 -20.49 0.91 -1.92
C GLY A 43 -19.50 2.09 -1.83
N LYS A 44 -19.99 3.34 -1.79
CA LYS A 44 -19.14 4.54 -1.81
C LYS A 44 -18.34 4.71 -0.52
N PRO A 45 -17.14 5.34 -0.59
CA PRO A 45 -16.32 5.54 0.59
C PRO A 45 -17.05 6.47 1.58
N ARG A 46 -17.23 5.98 2.81
CA ARG A 46 -17.87 6.77 3.88
C ARG A 46 -17.09 8.04 4.15
N PHE A 47 -17.81 9.09 4.56
CA PHE A 47 -17.19 10.31 5.06
C PHE A 47 -16.37 10.00 6.33
N VAL A 48 -15.23 10.66 6.47
CA VAL A 48 -14.33 10.52 7.60
C VAL A 48 -14.34 11.85 8.33
N GLU A 49 -14.52 11.86 9.64
CA GLU A 49 -14.57 13.11 10.41
C GLU A 49 -13.18 13.76 10.52
N LYS A 50 -13.14 15.10 10.54
CA LYS A 50 -11.90 15.87 10.69
C LYS A 50 -11.33 15.80 12.12
N VAL A 51 -12.23 15.70 13.09
CA VAL A 51 -11.94 15.72 14.53
C VAL A 51 -12.53 14.44 15.11
N PRO A 52 -11.77 13.67 15.89
CA PRO A 52 -12.31 12.49 16.55
C PRO A 52 -13.38 12.90 17.58
N GLN A 53 -14.46 12.13 17.65
CA GLN A 53 -15.54 12.33 18.62
C GLN A 53 -15.35 11.37 19.81
N PRO A 54 -14.78 11.84 20.94
CA PRO A 54 -14.74 11.03 22.15
C PRO A 54 -16.14 10.92 22.77
N TRP A 55 -16.30 9.98 23.70
CA TRP A 55 -17.54 9.84 24.45
C TRP A 55 -17.75 11.08 25.35
N GLY A 56 -18.86 11.78 25.14
CA GLY A 56 -19.21 13.00 25.89
C GLY A 56 -18.39 14.23 25.48
N ASN A 57 -18.32 15.22 26.37
CA ASN A 57 -17.70 16.54 26.08
C ASN A 57 -16.20 16.61 26.41
N VAL A 58 -15.49 15.48 26.41
CA VAL A 58 -14.07 15.43 26.77
C VAL A 58 -13.21 15.97 25.61
N LYS A 59 -12.24 16.84 25.91
CA LYS A 59 -11.24 17.27 24.92
C LYS A 59 -10.13 16.25 24.82
N MET A 60 -9.70 15.94 23.60
CA MET A 60 -8.56 15.04 23.37
C MET A 60 -7.28 15.59 24.02
N PRO A 61 -6.49 14.75 24.71
CA PRO A 61 -5.26 15.18 25.36
C PRO A 61 -4.18 15.53 24.33
N LYS A 62 -3.31 16.50 24.66
CA LYS A 62 -2.19 16.90 23.80
C LYS A 62 -1.08 15.85 23.81
N MET A 63 -0.89 15.10 22.72
CA MET A 63 0.16 14.07 22.62
C MET A 63 1.51 14.61 22.14
N THR A 64 2.61 13.96 22.54
CA THR A 64 3.93 14.18 21.92
C THR A 64 3.91 13.73 20.47
N LYS A 65 4.74 14.34 19.61
CA LYS A 65 4.86 13.95 18.20
C LYS A 65 5.71 12.69 18.06
N ASN A 66 5.18 11.54 18.47
CA ASN A 66 5.90 10.26 18.40
C ASN A 66 6.06 9.83 16.93
N LEU A 67 7.30 9.91 16.44
CA LEU A 67 7.66 9.53 15.06
C LEU A 67 7.71 8.01 14.87
N LYS A 68 7.82 7.24 15.95
CA LYS A 68 7.81 5.77 15.94
C LYS A 68 6.59 5.19 15.22
N PHE A 69 5.44 5.87 15.26
CA PHE A 69 4.21 5.39 14.61
C PHE A 69 4.29 5.31 13.08
N MET A 70 5.29 5.94 12.45
CA MET A 70 5.48 5.89 11.00
C MET A 70 6.72 5.07 10.60
N ARG A 71 7.55 4.66 11.56
CA ARG A 71 8.82 3.98 11.29
C ARG A 71 8.63 2.47 11.34
N GLY A 72 9.29 1.77 10.41
CA GLY A 72 9.24 0.31 10.27
C GLY A 72 8.06 -0.21 9.45
N PRO A 73 7.90 -1.54 9.38
CA PRO A 73 6.83 -2.20 8.66
C PRO A 73 5.49 -2.14 9.41
N GLU A 74 4.40 -2.22 8.65
CA GLU A 74 3.07 -2.54 9.15
C GLU A 74 2.93 -4.06 9.34
N GLU A 75 2.61 -4.47 10.56
CA GLU A 75 2.50 -5.89 10.92
C GLU A 75 1.09 -6.45 10.71
N ILE A 76 0.06 -5.64 10.98
CA ILE A 76 -1.33 -6.11 11.08
C ILE A 76 -2.11 -5.86 9.79
N HIS A 77 -2.17 -4.61 9.31
CA HIS A 77 -3.04 -4.22 8.21
C HIS A 77 -2.30 -4.22 6.86
N ASN A 78 -1.57 -5.28 6.57
CA ASN A 78 -0.74 -5.43 5.37
C ASN A 78 -1.35 -6.34 4.28
N SER A 79 -2.52 -6.96 4.53
CA SER A 79 -3.22 -7.87 3.63
C SER A 79 -4.58 -7.30 3.17
N LEU A 80 -4.99 -7.66 1.95
CA LEU A 80 -6.33 -7.36 1.42
C LEU A 80 -7.36 -8.33 2.03
N ILE A 81 -8.45 -7.81 2.60
CA ILE A 81 -9.47 -8.66 3.25
C ILE A 81 -10.27 -9.43 2.20
N HIS A 82 -10.69 -8.75 1.14
CA HIS A 82 -11.47 -9.29 0.01
C HIS A 82 -10.58 -9.84 -1.09
N LYS A 83 -9.25 -9.81 -0.93
CA LYS A 83 -8.26 -10.37 -1.88
C LYS A 83 -8.42 -9.88 -3.33
N GLN A 84 -8.85 -8.64 -3.53
CA GLN A 84 -9.01 -8.05 -4.86
C GLN A 84 -8.01 -6.93 -5.09
N TYR A 85 -8.35 -5.68 -4.77
CA TYR A 85 -7.56 -4.51 -5.12
C TYR A 85 -7.45 -3.52 -3.96
N GLY A 86 -6.37 -2.75 -3.94
CA GLY A 86 -6.20 -1.70 -2.95
C GLY A 86 -4.97 -0.83 -3.19
N ILE A 87 -4.75 0.11 -2.27
CA ILE A 87 -3.56 0.95 -2.25
C ILE A 87 -2.73 0.59 -1.02
N ILE A 88 -1.45 0.26 -1.24
CA ILE A 88 -0.47 0.01 -0.17
C ILE A 88 0.49 1.19 -0.07
N ALA A 89 0.79 1.59 1.15
CA ALA A 89 1.87 2.53 1.45
C ALA A 89 3.24 1.84 1.29
N LEU A 90 4.15 2.40 0.51
CA LEU A 90 5.55 1.95 0.42
C LEU A 90 6.46 2.67 1.43
N GLY A 91 5.98 3.75 2.04
CA GLY A 91 6.71 4.50 3.05
C GLY A 91 5.79 4.98 4.18
N GLY A 92 6.40 5.38 5.30
CA GLY A 92 5.68 5.92 6.44
C GLY A 92 5.32 7.40 6.27
N GLY A 93 4.18 7.82 6.82
CA GLY A 93 3.76 9.23 6.76
C GLY A 93 2.48 9.53 7.54
N ARG A 94 2.02 10.78 7.47
CA ARG A 94 0.79 11.24 8.13
C ARG A 94 -0.29 11.54 7.11
N LEU A 95 -1.45 10.90 7.26
CA LEU A 95 -2.66 11.27 6.54
C LEU A 95 -3.39 12.38 7.28
N LYS A 96 -3.57 13.52 6.62
CA LYS A 96 -4.42 14.62 7.09
C LYS A 96 -5.84 14.39 6.59
N PHE A 97 -6.83 15.03 7.23
CA PHE A 97 -8.22 15.01 6.78
C PHE A 97 -8.38 15.33 5.28
N GLY A 98 -7.64 16.33 4.76
CA GLY A 98 -7.70 16.68 3.33
C GLY A 98 -7.29 15.53 2.39
N HIS A 99 -6.41 14.63 2.83
CA HIS A 99 -6.06 13.45 2.04
C HIS A 99 -7.21 12.44 2.01
N PHE A 100 -7.92 12.25 3.13
CA PHE A 100 -9.13 11.40 3.18
C PHE A 100 -10.22 11.95 2.24
N GLU A 101 -10.43 13.26 2.25
CA GLU A 101 -11.44 13.89 1.41
C GLU A 101 -11.07 13.83 -0.08
N MET A 102 -9.80 14.04 -0.42
CA MET A 102 -9.28 13.86 -1.79
C MET A 102 -9.53 12.42 -2.28
N MET A 103 -9.16 11.42 -1.48
CA MET A 103 -9.38 10.00 -1.80
C MET A 103 -10.88 9.70 -1.99
N ARG A 104 -11.72 10.15 -1.05
CA ARG A 104 -13.16 9.93 -1.07
C ARG A 104 -13.82 10.52 -2.31
N LEU A 105 -13.45 11.75 -2.66
CA LEU A 105 -14.00 12.45 -3.84
C LEU A 105 -13.52 11.81 -5.14
N THR A 106 -12.21 11.53 -5.28
CA THR A 106 -11.66 10.94 -6.51
C THR A 106 -12.25 9.56 -6.78
N ILE A 107 -12.32 8.70 -5.76
CA ILE A 107 -12.92 7.36 -5.89
C ILE A 107 -14.43 7.48 -6.10
N GLY A 108 -15.13 8.28 -5.30
CA GLY A 108 -16.57 8.44 -5.38
C GLY A 108 -17.09 9.01 -6.71
N ARG A 109 -16.25 9.74 -7.47
CA ARG A 109 -16.55 10.26 -8.81
C ARG A 109 -16.37 9.23 -9.92
N LYS A 110 -15.44 8.29 -9.77
CA LYS A 110 -15.04 7.35 -10.83
C LYS A 110 -15.53 5.91 -10.63
N MET A 111 -15.95 5.57 -9.42
CA MET A 111 -16.39 4.24 -9.06
C MET A 111 -17.89 4.05 -9.35
N ASP A 112 -18.24 2.89 -9.92
CA ASP A 112 -19.62 2.45 -10.12
C ASP A 112 -20.17 1.75 -8.86
N PRO A 113 -21.11 2.35 -8.11
CA PRO A 113 -21.58 1.81 -6.83
C PRO A 113 -22.38 0.50 -6.94
N SER A 114 -22.93 0.20 -8.11
CA SER A 114 -23.70 -1.01 -8.36
C SER A 114 -22.82 -2.26 -8.53
N ARG A 115 -21.56 -2.07 -8.95
CA ARG A 115 -20.59 -3.15 -9.22
C ARG A 115 -19.48 -3.21 -8.18
N MET A 116 -19.14 -2.07 -7.57
CA MET A 116 -17.96 -1.89 -6.76
C MET A 116 -18.31 -1.26 -5.40
N PHE A 117 -17.55 -1.66 -4.39
CA PHE A 117 -17.58 -1.07 -3.07
C PHE A 117 -16.16 -0.80 -2.56
N THR A 118 -16.07 0.13 -1.63
CA THR A 118 -14.80 0.57 -1.03
C THR A 118 -14.83 0.42 0.47
N MET A 119 -13.67 0.11 1.04
CA MET A 119 -13.49 -0.02 2.47
C MET A 119 -12.26 0.75 2.93
N TRP A 120 -12.44 1.61 3.93
CA TRP A 120 -11.32 2.21 4.63
C TRP A 120 -10.60 1.16 5.46
N ARG A 121 -9.28 1.05 5.25
CA ARG A 121 -8.38 0.19 6.05
C ARG A 121 -7.55 1.01 7.05
N VAL A 122 -7.79 2.30 7.10
CA VAL A 122 -7.12 3.25 7.99
C VAL A 122 -8.16 3.95 8.86
N ASP A 123 -7.78 4.18 10.10
CA ASP A 123 -8.59 4.86 11.09
C ASP A 123 -8.77 6.34 10.76
N PRO A 124 -9.90 6.95 11.19
CA PRO A 124 -10.07 8.40 11.10
C PRO A 124 -8.91 9.15 11.80
N PRO A 125 -8.63 10.40 11.42
CA PRO A 125 -7.62 11.22 12.07
C PRO A 125 -7.79 11.28 13.60
N TRP A 126 -6.83 10.71 14.34
CA TRP A 126 -6.90 10.62 15.79
C TRP A 126 -5.69 11.24 16.50
N GLN A 127 -4.52 11.29 15.86
CA GLN A 127 -3.30 11.83 16.48
C GLN A 127 -3.36 13.36 16.47
N PRO A 128 -3.36 14.05 17.63
CA PRO A 128 -3.40 15.50 17.67
C PRO A 128 -2.03 16.10 17.32
N VAL A 129 -2.03 17.08 16.41
CA VAL A 129 -0.84 17.86 16.05
C VAL A 129 -0.99 19.26 16.61
N THR A 130 -0.13 19.63 17.55
CA THR A 130 -0.11 20.96 18.14
C THR A 130 0.74 21.95 17.34
N ARG A 131 0.27 23.20 17.27
CA ARG A 131 0.98 24.33 16.67
C ARG A 131 0.91 25.54 17.60
N LYS A 132 2.01 26.29 17.72
CA LYS A 132 2.01 27.59 18.40
C LYS A 132 1.59 28.67 17.40
N GLY A 133 1.01 29.77 17.88
CA GLY A 133 0.71 30.92 17.04
C GLY A 133 1.96 31.44 16.34
N GLN A 134 1.79 31.93 15.11
CA GLN A 134 2.89 32.54 14.36
C GLN A 134 3.36 33.81 15.09
N GLY A 135 4.69 34.02 15.14
CA GLY A 135 5.30 35.17 15.82
C GLY A 135 5.53 35.03 17.34
N GLN A 136 5.13 33.90 17.94
CA GLN A 136 5.37 33.64 19.37
C GLN A 136 6.81 33.20 19.64
N ARG A 137 7.37 33.61 20.80
CA ARG A 137 8.71 33.19 21.25
C ARG A 137 8.74 31.72 21.68
N MET A 138 9.94 31.16 21.79
CA MET A 138 10.16 29.84 22.39
C MET A 138 9.81 29.84 23.88
N GLY A 139 9.44 28.69 24.46
CA GLY A 139 8.94 28.60 25.85
C GLY A 139 7.42 28.78 25.99
N GLY A 140 6.90 29.00 27.19
CA GLY A 140 5.45 29.22 27.43
C GLY A 140 4.56 27.99 27.25
N GLY A 141 5.14 26.78 27.36
CA GLY A 141 4.40 25.52 27.28
C GLY A 141 4.01 25.09 25.85
N LYS A 142 3.07 24.15 25.78
CA LYS A 142 2.66 23.48 24.54
C LYS A 142 1.45 24.17 23.90
N GLY A 143 1.53 24.46 22.60
CA GLY A 143 0.47 25.11 21.82
C GLY A 143 -0.86 24.35 21.79
N ALA A 144 -1.87 24.98 21.21
CA ALA A 144 -3.17 24.37 20.98
C ALA A 144 -3.09 23.26 19.91
N ILE A 145 -4.09 22.37 19.89
CA ILE A 145 -4.25 21.36 18.84
C ILE A 145 -4.75 22.09 17.59
N ASP A 146 -4.03 21.93 16.48
CA ASP A 146 -4.33 22.59 15.21
C ASP A 146 -5.16 21.68 14.30
N HIS A 147 -4.73 20.42 14.16
CA HIS A 147 -5.44 19.40 13.39
C HIS A 147 -5.10 17.99 13.89
N TYR A 148 -5.85 17.01 13.40
CA TYR A 148 -5.61 15.60 13.63
C TYR A 148 -5.06 14.93 12.39
N VAL A 149 -4.27 13.88 12.59
CA VAL A 149 -3.66 13.07 11.54
C VAL A 149 -3.75 11.58 11.89
N THR A 150 -3.65 10.73 10.88
CA THR A 150 -3.44 9.29 11.07
C THR A 150 -2.02 8.93 10.64
N PRO A 151 -1.15 8.46 11.56
CA PRO A 151 0.16 7.94 11.18
C PRO A 151 0.01 6.59 10.47
N VAL A 152 0.83 6.37 9.44
CA VAL A 152 0.82 5.18 8.59
C VAL A 152 2.26 4.66 8.49
N LYS A 153 2.44 3.34 8.58
CA LYS A 153 3.71 2.66 8.33
C LYS A 153 3.79 2.08 6.91
N ALA A 154 5.00 1.73 6.48
CA ALA A 154 5.23 1.06 5.21
C ALA A 154 4.60 -0.35 5.21
N GLY A 155 3.94 -0.72 4.11
CA GLY A 155 3.20 -1.97 3.96
C GLY A 155 1.72 -1.88 4.36
N ARG A 156 1.26 -0.76 4.92
CA ARG A 156 -0.15 -0.61 5.32
C ARG A 156 -1.07 -0.42 4.11
N VAL A 157 -2.17 -1.17 4.07
CA VAL A 157 -3.27 -0.96 3.12
C VAL A 157 -4.07 0.26 3.57
N ILE A 158 -4.26 1.23 2.66
CA ILE A 158 -4.95 2.50 2.96
C ILE A 158 -6.45 2.39 2.70
N ILE A 159 -6.77 1.99 1.48
CA ILE A 159 -8.12 1.80 0.99
C ILE A 159 -8.14 0.51 0.17
N GLU A 160 -9.25 -0.19 0.29
CA GLU A 160 -9.52 -1.43 -0.43
C GLU A 160 -10.73 -1.20 -1.33
N VAL A 161 -10.66 -1.74 -2.55
CA VAL A 161 -11.76 -1.71 -3.51
C VAL A 161 -12.05 -3.14 -3.91
N ALA A 162 -13.33 -3.51 -3.78
CA ALA A 162 -13.80 -4.83 -4.13
C ALA A 162 -15.12 -4.76 -4.91
N GLY A 163 -15.50 -5.84 -5.58
CA GLY A 163 -16.68 -5.93 -6.42
C GLY A 163 -16.49 -6.74 -7.69
N LYS A 164 -17.45 -6.60 -8.60
CA LYS A 164 -17.46 -7.23 -9.93
C LYS A 164 -16.68 -6.39 -10.93
N CYS A 165 -15.38 -6.26 -10.71
CA CYS A 165 -14.50 -5.37 -11.46
C CYS A 165 -13.14 -6.00 -11.81
N GLU A 166 -12.59 -5.56 -12.94
CA GLU A 166 -11.27 -5.96 -13.40
C GLU A 166 -10.21 -4.95 -12.96
N PHE A 167 -8.97 -5.42 -12.80
CA PHE A 167 -7.87 -4.56 -12.35
C PHE A 167 -7.68 -3.31 -13.22
N ASN A 168 -7.90 -3.41 -14.53
CA ASN A 168 -7.74 -2.29 -15.46
C ASN A 168 -8.75 -1.15 -15.22
N GLU A 169 -9.98 -1.48 -14.82
CA GLU A 169 -11.02 -0.49 -14.49
C GLU A 169 -10.62 0.29 -13.22
N VAL A 170 -10.10 -0.43 -12.22
CA VAL A 170 -9.78 0.12 -10.89
C VAL A 170 -8.46 0.88 -10.87
N LYS A 171 -7.46 0.38 -11.60
CA LYS A 171 -6.08 0.88 -11.60
C LYS A 171 -6.01 2.38 -11.88
N GLY A 172 -6.71 2.86 -12.90
CA GLY A 172 -6.59 4.25 -13.36
C GLY A 172 -6.95 5.30 -12.28
N PHE A 173 -8.00 5.07 -11.48
CA PHE A 173 -8.36 6.02 -10.43
C PHE A 173 -7.58 5.80 -9.13
N LEU A 174 -7.19 4.56 -8.82
CA LEU A 174 -6.33 4.29 -7.66
C LEU A 174 -4.92 4.84 -7.85
N GLU A 175 -4.39 4.88 -9.07
CA GLU A 175 -3.08 5.49 -9.34
C GLU A 175 -3.10 7.00 -9.13
N ILE A 176 -4.17 7.68 -9.56
CA ILE A 176 -4.36 9.12 -9.29
C ILE A 176 -4.36 9.38 -7.79
N VAL A 177 -5.04 8.52 -7.02
CA VAL A 177 -5.04 8.62 -5.56
C VAL A 177 -3.64 8.39 -5.00
N ALA A 178 -2.97 7.31 -5.41
CA ALA A 178 -1.66 6.92 -4.90
C ALA A 178 -0.61 8.02 -5.12
N ASN A 179 -0.64 8.70 -6.27
CA ASN A 179 0.28 9.79 -6.59
C ASN A 179 0.03 11.06 -5.75
N ASN A 180 -1.19 11.28 -5.27
CA ASN A 180 -1.54 12.42 -4.44
C ASN A 180 -1.36 12.17 -2.93
N LEU A 181 -0.92 10.96 -2.54
CA LEU A 181 -0.63 10.66 -1.13
C LEU A 181 0.69 11.31 -0.70
N PRO A 182 0.82 11.66 0.59
CA PRO A 182 2.02 12.34 1.12
C PRO A 182 3.24 11.42 1.26
N PHE A 183 3.10 10.14 0.91
CA PHE A 183 4.14 9.12 0.93
C PHE A 183 4.04 8.29 -0.35
N LYS A 184 5.13 7.62 -0.72
CA LYS A 184 5.13 6.71 -1.87
C LYS A 184 4.11 5.61 -1.63
N ALA A 185 3.20 5.42 -2.58
CA ALA A 185 2.16 4.40 -2.53
C ALA A 185 2.11 3.64 -3.85
N MET A 186 1.50 2.47 -3.83
CA MET A 186 1.37 1.60 -4.99
C MET A 186 0.00 0.96 -5.01
N VAL A 187 -0.60 0.90 -6.19
CA VAL A 187 -1.83 0.14 -6.43
C VAL A 187 -1.48 -1.33 -6.55
N VAL A 188 -2.22 -2.17 -5.84
CA VAL A 188 -1.96 -3.60 -5.77
C VAL A 188 -3.21 -4.40 -6.06
N SER A 189 -3.02 -5.56 -6.66
CA SER A 189 -3.96 -6.67 -6.63
C SER A 189 -3.39 -7.82 -5.78
N GLN A 190 -4.23 -8.75 -5.36
CA GLN A 190 -3.77 -9.95 -4.64
C GLN A 190 -2.67 -10.69 -5.41
N GLU A 191 -2.85 -10.88 -6.72
CA GLU A 191 -1.84 -11.52 -7.57
C GLU A 191 -0.53 -10.73 -7.62
N ILE A 192 -0.59 -9.40 -7.70
CA ILE A 192 0.61 -8.55 -7.72
C ILE A 192 1.35 -8.70 -6.39
N MET A 193 0.66 -8.71 -5.26
CA MET A 193 1.27 -8.89 -3.94
C MET A 193 1.96 -10.26 -3.82
N GLU A 194 1.31 -11.33 -4.27
CA GLU A 194 1.89 -12.68 -4.25
C GLU A 194 3.10 -12.79 -5.19
N LYS A 195 3.02 -12.20 -6.38
CA LYS A 195 4.15 -12.13 -7.32
C LYS A 195 5.32 -11.36 -6.72
N GLN A 196 5.07 -10.25 -6.04
CA GLN A 196 6.10 -9.46 -5.37
C GLN A 196 6.78 -10.24 -4.24
N LYS A 197 6.01 -10.93 -3.39
CA LYS A 197 6.54 -11.79 -2.33
C LYS A 197 7.42 -12.91 -2.89
N LYS A 198 6.92 -13.65 -3.90
CA LYS A 198 7.68 -14.71 -4.58
C LYS A 198 8.96 -14.18 -5.22
N LEU A 199 8.92 -12.97 -5.79
CA LEU A 199 10.06 -12.32 -6.40
C LEU A 199 11.08 -11.86 -5.35
N GLU A 200 10.65 -11.38 -4.18
CA GLU A 200 11.54 -11.06 -3.06
C GLU A 200 12.22 -12.33 -2.53
N GLU A 201 11.46 -13.41 -2.29
CA GLU A 201 12.00 -14.71 -1.87
C GLU A 201 12.98 -15.28 -2.90
N ALA A 202 12.67 -15.16 -4.19
CA ALA A 202 13.56 -15.60 -5.27
C ALA A 202 14.86 -14.78 -5.31
N LYS A 203 14.78 -13.46 -5.09
CA LYS A 203 15.96 -12.59 -4.98
C LYS A 203 16.82 -12.92 -3.77
N GLU A 204 16.20 -13.19 -2.62
CA GLU A 204 16.91 -13.58 -1.40
C GLU A 204 17.63 -14.92 -1.59
N LYS A 205 16.98 -15.92 -2.22
CA LYS A 205 17.61 -17.22 -2.55
C LYS A 205 18.70 -17.11 -3.60
N ALA A 206 18.53 -16.23 -4.59
CA ALA A 206 19.52 -16.02 -5.65
C ALA A 206 20.73 -15.18 -5.19
N ASN A 207 20.64 -14.54 -4.02
CA ASN A 207 21.72 -13.72 -3.51
C ASN A 207 22.97 -14.57 -3.20
N THR A 208 24.00 -14.42 -4.03
CA THR A 208 25.29 -15.11 -3.89
C THR A 208 26.21 -14.40 -2.87
N ASN A 209 25.94 -13.14 -2.53
CA ASN A 209 26.80 -12.39 -1.62
C ASN A 209 26.74 -12.97 -0.19
N PRO A 210 27.86 -13.45 0.37
CA PRO A 210 27.89 -13.99 1.72
C PRO A 210 27.66 -12.92 2.80
N TYR A 211 27.98 -11.66 2.50
CA TYR A 211 27.85 -10.55 3.43
C TYR A 211 26.51 -9.84 3.25
N THR A 212 25.45 -10.44 3.77
CA THR A 212 24.15 -9.76 3.87
C THR A 212 24.18 -8.71 4.97
N PHE A 213 23.33 -7.69 4.85
CA PHE A 213 23.23 -6.64 5.87
C PHE A 213 22.83 -7.21 7.23
N GLU A 214 21.97 -8.23 7.23
CA GLU A 214 21.62 -9.01 8.42
C GLU A 214 22.83 -9.70 9.04
N PHE A 215 23.67 -10.36 8.22
CA PHE A 215 24.87 -11.04 8.69
C PHE A 215 25.88 -10.06 9.29
N ILE A 216 26.13 -8.92 8.63
CA ILE A 216 27.05 -7.88 9.10
C ILE A 216 26.62 -7.37 10.48
N ILE A 217 25.33 -7.03 10.64
CA ILE A 217 24.80 -6.52 11.90
C ILE A 217 24.85 -7.59 12.98
N LYS A 218 24.40 -8.82 12.72
CA LYS A 218 24.36 -9.86 13.75
C LYS A 218 25.74 -10.19 14.33
N ASN A 219 26.78 -10.15 13.51
CA ASN A 219 28.15 -10.45 13.92
C ASN A 219 28.96 -9.22 14.37
N ASN A 220 28.34 -8.04 14.47
CA ASN A 220 29.02 -6.77 14.74
C ASN A 220 30.29 -6.57 13.87
N MET A 221 30.21 -6.91 12.58
CA MET A 221 31.38 -6.81 11.71
C MET A 221 31.84 -5.36 11.59
N GLY A 222 33.16 -5.14 11.73
CA GLY A 222 33.75 -3.80 11.67
C GLY A 222 33.27 -2.85 12.77
N ASP A 223 32.79 -3.36 13.90
CA ASP A 223 32.20 -2.57 15.00
C ASP A 223 30.96 -1.73 14.58
N CYS A 224 30.20 -2.25 13.62
CA CYS A 224 29.05 -1.54 13.04
C CYS A 224 27.99 -1.08 14.05
N HIS A 225 27.87 -1.76 15.20
CA HIS A 225 26.93 -1.40 16.27
C HIS A 225 27.16 -0.01 16.84
N ARG A 226 28.39 0.52 16.72
CA ARG A 226 28.72 1.88 17.18
C ARG A 226 27.97 2.97 16.42
N TRP A 227 27.68 2.75 15.13
CA TRP A 227 27.07 3.76 14.26
C TRP A 227 25.63 3.44 13.86
N ILE A 228 25.22 2.18 13.99
CA ILE A 228 23.89 1.71 13.61
C ILE A 228 22.84 2.02 14.68
N LYS A 229 21.59 2.27 14.26
CA LYS A 229 20.50 2.54 15.20
C LYS A 229 19.90 1.22 15.68
N ARG A 230 19.37 1.21 16.92
CA ARG A 230 18.63 0.07 17.50
C ARG A 230 17.60 -0.56 16.54
N ILE A 231 16.94 0.25 15.71
CA ILE A 231 15.89 -0.22 14.79
C ILE A 231 16.45 -1.09 13.66
N ASP A 232 17.67 -0.84 13.22
CA ASP A 232 18.28 -1.59 12.13
C ASP A 232 18.68 -3.01 12.56
N HIS A 233 18.80 -3.27 13.87
CA HIS A 233 18.93 -4.64 14.39
C HIS A 233 17.68 -5.50 14.15
N PHE A 234 16.51 -4.88 13.98
CA PHE A 234 15.25 -5.59 13.71
C PHE A 234 14.89 -5.60 12.23
N HIS A 235 15.36 -4.61 11.48
CA HIS A 235 14.88 -4.34 10.12
C HIS A 235 15.97 -4.40 9.06
N PHE A 236 17.23 -4.58 9.47
CA PHE A 236 18.37 -4.83 8.60
C PHE A 236 18.47 -3.84 7.42
N GLY A 237 18.28 -2.55 7.71
CA GLY A 237 18.41 -1.47 6.73
C GLY A 237 17.26 -1.37 5.71
N LYS A 238 16.24 -2.23 5.76
CA LYS A 238 15.06 -2.16 4.88
C LYS A 238 14.20 -0.91 5.15
N TYR A 239 14.24 -0.35 6.36
CA TYR A 239 13.47 0.82 6.78
C TYR A 239 14.34 1.88 7.43
N VAL A 240 14.60 2.98 6.71
CA VAL A 240 15.44 4.10 7.16
C VAL A 240 14.62 5.17 7.86
#